data_AF-A0A7J8BQA8-F1
#
_entry.id   AF-A0A7J8BQA8-F1
#
_cell.length_a   1.000
_cell.length_b   1.000
_cell.length_c   1.000
_cell.angle_alpha   90.00
_cell.angle_beta   90.00
_cell.angle_gamma   90.00
#
_symmetry.space_group_name_H-M   'P 1'
#
loop_
_entity.id
_entity.type
_entity.pdbx_description
1 polymer ?
#
loop_
_entity_poly.entity_id
_entity_poly.type
_entity_poly.pdbx_seq_one_letter_code
_entity_poly.pdbx_strand_id
1 'polypeptide(L)'
;MNWTQANLLARHLSRGWGGICGTTFAGGPFSQVSPQALRGLHCSSATHKSDSSLVPRPPEPLQRPARALAPHEELFRQAPDGAQDKASFVQAVKNFGQHNVHKRGHVDFIYLALRKMQEYGVEQDLAVYNLLLDIFPKEVFRPRSIFQKIFIHYPRQQECGIAILEQMENHGVMPNKETEFLLLQIFGRKSYPMLKFVRMRLWFSRFKNVNPFPVPRDLPQDPVDLARLGLRHMEPDLSARVTIYQVSAPVYTLSCHRGLDPAPAPPPFSHDSGLIPSLDSYRPHSSLQLDL
;
A
#
# COMPACT_ATOMS: atom_id res chain seq x y z
N MET A 1 8.06 -11.85 -56.80
CA MET A 1 8.04 -10.39 -56.57
C MET A 1 9.11 -10.07 -55.54
N ASN A 2 10.05 -9.22 -55.93
CA ASN A 2 11.45 -9.25 -55.48
C ASN A 2 11.68 -8.36 -54.24
N TRP A 3 12.54 -8.84 -53.35
CA TRP A 3 12.72 -8.43 -51.94
C TRP A 3 13.67 -7.23 -51.77
N THR A 4 13.65 -6.28 -52.70
CA THR A 4 14.66 -5.20 -52.77
C THR A 4 14.10 -3.78 -52.68
N GLN A 5 12.78 -3.59 -52.61
CA GLN A 5 12.16 -2.25 -52.64
C GLN A 5 11.63 -1.75 -51.28
N ALA A 6 11.70 -2.54 -50.21
CA ALA A 6 11.26 -2.12 -48.87
C ALA A 6 12.39 -1.57 -47.97
N ASN A 7 13.65 -1.61 -48.41
CA ASN A 7 14.82 -1.23 -47.59
C ASN A 7 15.21 0.27 -47.68
N LEU A 8 14.40 1.13 -48.29
CA LEU A 8 14.71 2.56 -48.49
C LEU A 8 13.85 3.54 -47.67
N LEU A 9 12.99 3.08 -46.75
CA LEU A 9 12.20 3.97 -45.87
C LEU A 9 12.44 3.77 -44.36
N ALA A 10 13.51 3.07 -43.96
CA ALA A 10 13.87 2.85 -42.56
C ALA A 10 15.25 3.42 -42.17
N ARG A 11 15.76 4.41 -42.91
CA ARG A 11 16.98 5.15 -42.56
C ARG A 11 16.65 6.57 -42.12
N HIS A 12 15.89 6.77 -41.04
CA HIS A 12 15.86 8.10 -40.42
C HIS A 12 15.53 8.19 -38.91
N LEU A 13 15.65 7.12 -38.12
CA LEU A 13 15.58 7.20 -36.65
C LEU A 13 16.56 6.25 -35.96
N SER A 14 17.85 6.46 -36.24
CA SER A 14 18.93 5.80 -35.50
C SER A 14 20.07 6.80 -35.24
N ARG A 15 19.93 7.55 -34.14
CA ARG A 15 20.97 8.24 -33.36
C ARG A 15 20.40 8.39 -31.95
N GLY A 16 20.99 7.99 -30.84
CA GLY A 16 22.18 7.21 -30.56
C GLY A 16 22.17 6.94 -29.05
N TRP A 17 22.62 5.76 -28.63
CA TRP A 17 23.02 5.53 -27.24
C TRP A 17 24.28 4.67 -27.27
N GLY A 18 25.39 5.31 -27.63
CA GLY A 18 26.73 4.77 -27.42
C GLY A 18 27.17 5.11 -26.00
N GLY A 19 27.50 4.07 -25.22
CA GLY A 19 28.06 4.22 -23.89
C GLY A 19 29.48 4.79 -23.91
N ILE A 20 29.93 5.29 -22.76
CA ILE A 20 31.33 5.64 -22.53
C ILE A 20 31.68 5.16 -21.12
N CYS A 21 32.54 4.15 -21.07
CA CYS A 21 33.35 3.80 -19.90
C CYS A 21 34.58 4.72 -19.92
N GLY A 22 35.01 5.20 -18.75
CA GLY A 22 35.92 6.34 -18.61
C GLY A 22 37.41 6.07 -18.81
N THR A 23 38.16 7.17 -18.85
CA THR A 23 39.57 7.30 -18.44
C THR A 23 39.87 8.73 -17.99
N THR A 24 40.60 8.79 -16.87
CA THR A 24 41.35 9.86 -16.20
C THR A 24 41.96 10.94 -17.11
N PHE A 25 41.87 12.23 -16.72
CA PHE A 25 43.00 13.10 -16.32
C PHE A 25 42.57 14.55 -16.02
N ALA A 26 43.19 15.10 -14.96
CA ALA A 26 43.59 16.50 -14.73
C ALA A 26 42.54 17.62 -14.57
N GLY A 27 42.29 17.96 -13.30
CA GLY A 27 42.55 19.30 -12.71
C GLY A 27 42.05 20.57 -13.42
N GLY A 28 40.96 21.14 -12.91
CA GLY A 28 40.54 22.53 -13.11
C GLY A 28 39.51 22.93 -12.04
N PRO A 29 39.51 24.17 -11.52
CA PRO A 29 39.00 24.48 -10.19
C PRO A 29 37.48 24.50 -10.11
N PHE A 30 36.99 24.00 -8.97
CA PHE A 30 35.61 24.05 -8.52
C PHE A 30 35.09 25.49 -8.51
N SER A 31 34.05 25.75 -9.31
CA SER A 31 33.27 26.98 -9.20
C SER A 31 32.28 26.81 -8.03
N GLN A 32 32.61 27.44 -6.91
CA GLN A 32 31.70 27.58 -5.77
C GLN A 32 30.53 28.48 -6.19
N VAL A 33 29.33 27.89 -6.30
CA VAL A 33 28.08 28.65 -6.35
C VAL A 33 27.49 28.67 -4.95
N SER A 34 27.15 29.86 -4.47
CA SER A 34 26.70 30.16 -3.12
C SER A 34 25.36 29.48 -2.78
N PRO A 35 25.13 29.13 -1.49
CA PRO A 35 23.84 28.62 -1.05
C PRO A 35 22.89 29.80 -0.85
N GLN A 36 22.11 30.16 -1.87
CA GLN A 36 20.95 31.00 -1.67
C GLN A 36 19.81 30.17 -1.08
N ALA A 37 19.30 30.66 0.05
CA ALA A 37 18.26 30.06 0.88
C ALA A 37 17.05 29.61 0.07
N LEU A 38 16.63 28.37 0.30
CA LEU A 38 15.35 27.82 -0.15
C LEU A 38 14.22 28.64 0.50
N ARG A 39 13.62 29.56 -0.27
CA ARG A 39 12.35 30.19 0.10
C ARG A 39 11.28 29.10 0.14
N GLY A 40 10.64 28.97 1.30
CA GLY A 40 9.60 28.00 1.59
C GLY A 40 8.44 28.07 0.60
N LEU A 41 8.03 26.90 0.12
CA LEU A 41 6.78 26.73 -0.61
C LEU A 41 5.65 26.67 0.41
N HIS A 42 4.97 27.80 0.61
CA HIS A 42 3.71 27.87 1.35
C HIS A 42 2.66 27.04 0.61
N CYS A 43 2.26 25.91 1.18
CA CYS A 43 1.12 25.14 0.71
C CYS A 43 -0.14 25.71 1.36
N SER A 44 -0.94 26.46 0.60
CA SER A 44 -2.28 26.85 1.03
C SER A 44 -3.18 25.61 1.05
N SER A 45 -3.74 25.29 2.22
CA SER A 45 -4.79 24.29 2.39
C SER A 45 -6.11 24.82 1.83
N ALA A 46 -6.39 24.56 0.55
CA ALA A 46 -7.72 24.71 -0.01
C ALA A 46 -8.54 23.45 0.31
N THR A 47 -9.61 23.61 1.08
CA THR A 47 -10.61 22.57 1.33
C THR A 47 -11.31 22.22 0.01
N HIS A 48 -10.96 21.07 -0.56
CA HIS A 48 -11.60 20.56 -1.76
C HIS A 48 -13.00 20.05 -1.38
N LYS A 49 -14.03 20.87 -1.59
CA LYS A 49 -15.40 20.38 -1.67
C LYS A 49 -15.47 19.35 -2.81
N SER A 50 -15.94 18.16 -2.49
CA SER A 50 -16.19 17.11 -3.46
C SER A 50 -17.39 17.49 -4.30
N ASP A 51 -17.18 17.84 -5.56
CA ASP A 51 -18.23 17.82 -6.57
C ASP A 51 -17.68 17.37 -7.92
N SER A 52 -18.28 16.28 -8.41
CA SER A 52 -18.34 15.77 -9.78
C SER A 52 -17.05 15.75 -10.62
N SER A 53 -16.44 14.56 -10.71
CA SER A 53 -15.55 14.22 -11.82
C SER A 53 -16.34 14.23 -13.14
N LEU A 54 -16.08 15.21 -14.00
CA LEU A 54 -16.66 15.35 -15.35
C LEU A 54 -15.92 14.51 -16.42
N VAL A 55 -15.22 13.45 -16.01
CA VAL A 55 -14.64 12.49 -16.95
C VAL A 55 -15.51 11.24 -16.96
N PRO A 56 -16.12 10.86 -18.10
CA PRO A 56 -16.80 9.57 -18.20
C PRO A 56 -15.79 8.48 -17.84
N ARG A 57 -16.05 7.75 -16.75
CA ARG A 57 -15.32 6.52 -16.46
C ARG A 57 -15.51 5.60 -17.68
N PRO A 58 -14.44 4.96 -18.18
CA PRO A 58 -14.60 3.88 -19.14
C PRO A 58 -15.59 2.87 -18.54
N PRO A 59 -16.52 2.31 -19.32
CA PRO A 59 -17.44 1.31 -18.80
C PRO A 59 -16.61 0.21 -18.14
N GLU A 60 -16.88 -0.05 -16.86
CA GLU A 60 -16.32 -1.21 -16.17
C GLU A 60 -16.57 -2.43 -17.06
N PRO A 61 -15.56 -3.27 -17.33
CA PRO A 61 -15.77 -4.45 -18.14
C PRO A 61 -16.87 -5.27 -17.48
N LEU A 62 -18.00 -5.37 -18.19
CA LEU A 62 -19.20 -6.11 -17.82
C LEU A 62 -18.77 -7.39 -17.11
N GLN A 63 -18.97 -7.46 -15.79
CA GLN A 63 -18.68 -8.64 -15.00
C GLN A 63 -19.58 -9.76 -15.54
N ARG A 64 -19.04 -10.55 -16.47
CA ARG A 64 -19.73 -11.76 -16.94
C ARG A 64 -19.95 -12.63 -15.70
N PRO A 65 -21.16 -13.20 -15.54
CA PRO A 65 -21.49 -13.96 -14.35
C PRO A 65 -20.45 -15.08 -14.16
N ALA A 66 -20.02 -15.25 -12.91
CA ALA A 66 -18.94 -16.10 -12.41
C ALA A 66 -19.07 -17.62 -12.68
N ARG A 67 -19.84 -18.05 -13.68
CA ARG A 67 -20.10 -19.45 -13.99
C ARG A 67 -18.88 -20.21 -14.54
N ALA A 68 -17.81 -19.52 -14.95
CA ALA A 68 -16.60 -20.15 -15.48
C ALA A 68 -15.47 -20.36 -14.45
N LEU A 69 -15.58 -19.80 -13.24
CA LEU A 69 -14.59 -19.97 -12.17
C LEU A 69 -14.74 -21.29 -11.41
N ALA A 70 -15.89 -21.95 -11.57
CA ALA A 70 -16.30 -23.14 -10.84
C ALA A 70 -15.39 -24.38 -10.90
N PRO A 71 -14.61 -24.69 -11.96
CA PRO A 71 -13.86 -25.95 -12.01
C PRO A 71 -12.77 -26.07 -10.94
N HIS A 72 -12.27 -24.95 -10.44
CA HIS A 72 -11.13 -24.92 -9.53
C HIS A 72 -11.47 -24.53 -8.10
N GLU A 73 -12.72 -24.11 -7.86
CA GLU A 73 -13.19 -23.78 -6.51
C GLU A 73 -13.15 -24.99 -5.57
N GLU A 74 -13.29 -26.20 -6.11
CA GLU A 74 -13.19 -27.45 -5.34
C GLU A 74 -11.83 -27.64 -4.67
N LEU A 75 -10.75 -27.11 -5.28
CA LEU A 75 -9.40 -27.20 -4.71
C LEU A 75 -9.23 -26.32 -3.47
N PHE A 76 -10.05 -25.27 -3.35
CA PHE A 76 -10.06 -24.34 -2.21
C PHE A 76 -11.22 -24.61 -1.26
N ARG A 77 -11.83 -25.81 -1.32
CA ARG A 77 -12.90 -26.20 -0.40
C ARG A 77 -12.37 -26.23 1.04
N GLN A 78 -13.20 -25.76 1.97
CA GLN A 78 -12.88 -25.71 3.40
C GLN A 78 -12.59 -27.12 3.94
N ALA A 79 -11.55 -27.22 4.77
CA ALA A 79 -11.33 -28.40 5.60
C ALA A 79 -12.52 -28.60 6.55
N PRO A 80 -12.82 -29.84 7.00
CA PRO A 80 -13.96 -30.11 7.87
C PRO A 80 -13.93 -29.32 9.19
N ASP A 81 -12.77 -28.84 9.63
CA ASP A 81 -12.58 -28.00 10.83
C ASP A 81 -12.85 -26.49 10.61
N GLY A 82 -13.22 -26.06 9.40
CA GLY A 82 -13.58 -24.68 9.10
C GLY A 82 -12.43 -23.66 9.12
N ALA A 83 -11.24 -24.03 9.62
CA ALA A 83 -10.05 -23.20 9.63
C ALA A 83 -9.41 -23.11 8.24
N GLN A 84 -9.27 -21.88 7.73
CA GLN A 84 -8.58 -21.58 6.46
C GLN A 84 -7.10 -21.40 6.73
N ASP A 85 -6.36 -22.50 6.74
CA ASP A 85 -4.94 -22.48 7.03
C ASP A 85 -4.10 -22.14 5.80
N LYS A 86 -3.00 -21.41 6.02
CA LYS A 86 -1.95 -21.17 5.03
C LYS A 86 -1.47 -22.47 4.35
N ALA A 87 -1.35 -23.56 5.11
CA ALA A 87 -0.92 -24.86 4.59
C ALA A 87 -1.91 -25.42 3.56
N SER A 88 -3.21 -25.29 3.83
CA SER A 88 -4.29 -25.72 2.94
C SER A 88 -4.25 -24.96 1.61
N PHE A 89 -4.00 -23.64 1.63
CA PHE A 89 -3.84 -22.85 0.41
C PHE A 89 -2.64 -23.34 -0.42
N VAL A 90 -1.47 -23.51 0.21
CA VAL A 90 -0.26 -23.98 -0.47
C VAL A 90 -0.48 -25.38 -1.06
N GLN A 91 -1.20 -26.25 -0.35
CA GLN A 91 -1.54 -27.58 -0.83
C GLN A 91 -2.49 -27.51 -2.04
N ALA A 92 -3.52 -26.67 -2.01
CA ALA A 92 -4.44 -26.47 -3.14
C ALA A 92 -3.69 -26.05 -4.42
N VAL A 93 -2.73 -25.12 -4.29
CA VAL A 93 -1.91 -24.67 -5.42
C VAL A 93 -0.99 -25.79 -5.93
N LYS A 94 -0.36 -26.56 -5.04
CA LYS A 94 0.48 -27.72 -5.43
C LYS A 94 -0.35 -28.80 -6.13
N ASN A 95 -1.54 -29.10 -5.62
CA ASN A 95 -2.46 -30.07 -6.22
C ASN A 95 -2.87 -29.66 -7.64
N PHE A 96 -3.11 -28.36 -7.88
CA PHE A 96 -3.37 -27.85 -9.23
C PHE A 96 -2.21 -28.16 -10.19
N GLY A 97 -0.96 -27.93 -9.75
CA GLY A 97 0.24 -28.20 -10.54
C GLY A 97 0.45 -29.69 -10.85
N GLN A 98 0.09 -30.57 -9.92
CA GLN A 98 0.21 -32.02 -10.10
C GLN A 98 -0.90 -32.60 -11.00
N HIS A 99 -2.14 -32.17 -10.82
CA HIS A 99 -3.28 -32.69 -11.59
C HIS A 99 -3.32 -32.15 -13.03
N ASN A 100 -2.83 -30.94 -13.28
CA ASN A 100 -2.84 -30.33 -14.62
C ASN A 100 -1.46 -30.37 -15.28
N VAL A 101 -1.08 -31.53 -15.82
CA VAL A 101 0.17 -31.73 -16.60
C VAL A 101 0.32 -30.70 -17.72
N HIS A 102 -0.78 -30.31 -18.36
CA HIS A 102 -0.80 -29.35 -19.46
C HIS A 102 -0.99 -27.89 -19.01
N LYS A 103 -1.11 -27.63 -17.70
CA LYS A 103 -1.34 -26.29 -17.12
C LYS A 103 -2.51 -25.55 -17.79
N ARG A 104 -3.56 -26.26 -18.21
CA ARG A 104 -4.76 -25.65 -18.82
C ARG A 104 -5.54 -24.90 -17.75
N GLY A 105 -6.15 -23.77 -18.09
CA GLY A 105 -6.90 -22.94 -17.14
C GLY A 105 -6.05 -22.21 -16.09
N HIS A 106 -4.72 -22.24 -16.17
CA HIS A 106 -3.83 -21.63 -15.17
C HIS A 106 -4.14 -20.15 -14.90
N VAL A 107 -4.51 -19.37 -15.92
CA VAL A 107 -4.87 -17.96 -15.75
C VAL A 107 -6.09 -17.81 -14.85
N ASP A 108 -7.13 -18.59 -15.10
CA ASP A 108 -8.39 -18.53 -14.35
C ASP A 108 -8.19 -19.07 -12.93
N PHE A 109 -7.38 -20.12 -12.77
CA PHE A 109 -6.93 -20.62 -11.47
C PHE A 109 -6.19 -19.56 -10.66
N ILE A 110 -5.22 -18.86 -11.27
CA ILE A 110 -4.46 -17.81 -10.61
C ILE A 110 -5.40 -16.69 -10.16
N TYR A 111 -6.30 -16.21 -11.03
CA TYR A 111 -7.25 -15.17 -10.63
C TYR A 111 -8.15 -15.60 -9.48
N LEU A 112 -8.61 -16.85 -9.47
CA LEU A 112 -9.36 -17.41 -8.35
C LEU A 112 -8.49 -17.44 -7.07
N ALA A 113 -7.25 -17.93 -7.18
CA ALA A 113 -6.32 -18.01 -6.06
C ALA A 113 -6.05 -16.63 -5.44
N LEU A 114 -5.78 -15.60 -6.28
CA LEU A 114 -5.55 -14.22 -5.83
C LEU A 114 -6.74 -13.67 -5.03
N ARG A 115 -7.98 -13.99 -5.42
CA ARG A 115 -9.19 -13.60 -4.67
C ARG A 115 -9.29 -14.32 -3.32
N LYS A 116 -8.87 -15.58 -3.27
CA LYS A 116 -8.89 -16.40 -2.06
C LYS A 116 -7.73 -16.11 -1.11
N MET A 117 -6.65 -15.43 -1.51
CA MET A 117 -5.50 -15.18 -0.62
C MET A 117 -5.85 -14.47 0.69
N GLN A 118 -6.82 -13.54 0.66
CA GLN A 118 -7.32 -12.84 1.84
C GLN A 118 -8.02 -13.78 2.83
N GLU A 119 -8.85 -14.69 2.32
CA GLU A 119 -9.56 -15.69 3.13
C GLU A 119 -8.58 -16.59 3.91
N TYR A 120 -7.47 -16.96 3.28
CA TYR A 120 -6.44 -17.81 3.90
C TYR A 120 -5.34 -17.03 4.63
N GLY A 121 -5.42 -15.70 4.72
CA GLY A 121 -4.41 -14.86 5.38
C GLY A 121 -3.00 -14.94 4.76
N VAL A 122 -2.89 -15.28 3.47
CA VAL A 122 -1.60 -15.46 2.77
C VAL A 122 -1.21 -14.30 1.88
N GLU A 123 -1.98 -13.21 1.90
CA GLU A 123 -1.80 -12.02 1.06
C GLU A 123 -0.45 -11.32 1.19
N GLN A 124 0.23 -11.46 2.33
CA GLN A 124 1.54 -10.85 2.59
C GLN A 124 2.71 -11.83 2.36
N ASP A 125 2.44 -13.09 2.02
CA ASP A 125 3.49 -14.09 1.87
C ASP A 125 4.07 -14.12 0.45
N LEU A 126 5.32 -13.70 0.34
CA LEU A 126 6.07 -13.72 -0.91
C LEU A 126 6.24 -15.13 -1.49
N ALA A 127 6.39 -16.15 -0.65
CA ALA A 127 6.58 -17.53 -1.12
C ALA A 127 5.35 -18.03 -1.88
N VAL A 128 4.15 -17.60 -1.46
CA VAL A 128 2.88 -17.95 -2.10
C VAL A 128 2.76 -17.28 -3.47
N TYR A 129 3.15 -16.01 -3.61
CA TYR A 129 3.18 -15.35 -4.93
C TYR A 129 4.18 -16.01 -5.88
N ASN A 130 5.37 -16.40 -5.41
CA ASN A 130 6.33 -17.15 -6.21
C ASN A 130 5.77 -18.49 -6.65
N LEU A 131 5.01 -19.17 -5.78
CA LEU A 131 4.32 -20.43 -6.11
C LEU A 131 3.26 -20.22 -7.20
N LEU A 132 2.47 -19.15 -7.13
CA LEU A 132 1.49 -18.80 -8.17
C LEU A 132 2.15 -18.49 -9.51
N LEU A 133 3.30 -17.80 -9.51
CA LEU A 133 4.08 -17.56 -10.73
C LEU A 133 4.63 -18.85 -11.33
N ASP A 134 5.04 -19.82 -10.52
CA ASP A 134 5.56 -21.11 -11.00
C ASP A 134 4.51 -21.97 -11.73
N ILE A 135 3.22 -21.66 -11.55
CA ILE A 135 2.12 -22.31 -12.28
C ILE A 135 2.24 -22.03 -13.78
N PHE A 136 2.73 -20.86 -14.20
CA PHE A 136 2.89 -20.58 -15.62
C PHE A 136 3.85 -21.56 -16.31
N PRO A 137 3.61 -21.95 -17.57
CA PRO A 137 4.59 -22.72 -18.33
C PRO A 137 5.84 -21.87 -18.60
N LYS A 138 7.02 -22.42 -18.28
CA LYS A 138 8.31 -21.73 -18.46
C LYS A 138 8.70 -21.75 -19.93
N GLU A 139 9.34 -20.68 -20.41
CA GLU A 139 9.90 -20.55 -21.77
C GLU A 139 8.88 -20.58 -22.93
N VAL A 140 7.58 -20.73 -22.64
CA VAL A 140 6.51 -20.77 -23.65
C VAL A 140 6.11 -19.38 -24.12
N PHE A 141 6.07 -18.39 -23.22
CA PHE A 141 5.62 -17.03 -23.54
C PHE A 141 6.74 -16.09 -23.94
N ARG A 142 7.98 -16.58 -24.08
CA ARG A 142 9.12 -15.78 -24.48
C ARG A 142 9.04 -15.47 -25.99
N PRO A 143 9.03 -14.18 -26.39
CA PRO A 143 9.06 -13.80 -27.79
C PRO A 143 10.36 -14.28 -28.47
N ARG A 144 10.24 -15.10 -29.52
CA ARG A 144 11.38 -15.62 -30.29
C ARG A 144 11.69 -14.76 -31.53
N SER A 145 10.64 -14.21 -32.16
CA SER A 145 10.76 -13.38 -33.36
C SER A 145 10.68 -11.87 -33.07
N ILE A 146 11.20 -11.05 -33.98
CA ILE A 146 11.13 -9.58 -33.91
C ILE A 146 9.66 -9.13 -33.98
N PHE A 147 8.84 -9.76 -34.82
CA PHE A 147 7.40 -9.44 -34.91
C PHE A 147 6.65 -9.72 -33.60
N GLN A 148 7.01 -10.79 -32.90
CA GLN A 148 6.45 -11.11 -31.57
C GLN A 148 6.94 -10.15 -30.47
N LYS A 149 8.00 -9.38 -30.71
CA LYS A 149 8.44 -8.30 -29.81
C LYS A 149 7.71 -6.98 -30.11
N ILE A 150 7.35 -6.76 -31.37
CA ILE A 150 6.60 -5.58 -31.82
C ILE A 150 5.15 -5.68 -31.34
N PHE A 151 4.52 -6.84 -31.51
CA PHE A 151 3.17 -7.10 -31.01
C PHE A 151 3.19 -7.69 -29.61
N ILE A 152 2.12 -7.45 -28.84
CA ILE A 152 1.98 -7.99 -27.48
C ILE A 152 1.80 -9.51 -27.57
N HIS A 153 2.84 -10.26 -27.21
CA HIS A 153 2.83 -11.72 -27.22
C HIS A 153 2.13 -12.27 -25.98
N TYR A 154 1.03 -13.01 -26.13
CA TYR A 154 0.22 -13.55 -25.02
C TYR A 154 -0.32 -12.49 -24.05
N PRO A 155 -1.20 -11.58 -24.51
CA PRO A 155 -1.68 -10.44 -23.71
C PRO A 155 -2.38 -10.87 -22.41
N ARG A 156 -3.31 -11.85 -22.48
CA ARG A 156 -4.08 -12.31 -21.31
C ARG A 156 -3.19 -12.91 -20.21
N GLN A 157 -2.12 -13.62 -20.59
CA GLN A 157 -1.18 -14.20 -19.63
C GLN A 157 -0.27 -13.14 -19.01
N GLN A 158 0.15 -12.14 -19.81
CA GLN A 158 0.90 -11.00 -19.29
C GLN A 158 0.06 -10.16 -18.33
N GLU A 159 -1.22 -9.91 -18.62
CA GLU A 159 -2.16 -9.26 -17.72
C GLU A 159 -2.32 -10.02 -16.39
N CYS A 160 -2.40 -11.35 -16.44
CA CYS A 160 -2.44 -12.18 -15.25
C CYS A 160 -1.14 -12.07 -14.41
N GLY A 161 0.02 -12.07 -15.06
CA GLY A 161 1.31 -11.84 -14.40
C GLY A 161 1.43 -10.44 -13.78
N ILE A 162 0.87 -9.42 -14.44
CA ILE A 162 0.76 -8.06 -13.92
C ILE A 162 -0.14 -8.03 -12.69
N ALA A 163 -1.29 -8.71 -12.72
CA ALA A 163 -2.24 -8.77 -11.62
C ALA A 163 -1.62 -9.39 -10.35
N ILE A 164 -0.80 -10.43 -10.49
CA ILE A 164 -0.03 -10.98 -9.36
C ILE A 164 0.87 -9.90 -8.75
N LEU A 165 1.67 -9.22 -9.58
CA LEU A 165 2.59 -8.18 -9.12
C LEU A 165 1.85 -6.96 -8.56
N GLU A 166 0.65 -6.67 -9.05
CA GLU A 166 -0.21 -5.59 -8.56
C GLU A 166 -0.77 -5.92 -7.19
N GLN A 167 -1.21 -7.16 -6.97
CA GLN A 167 -1.62 -7.58 -5.64
C GLN A 167 -0.46 -7.56 -4.65
N MET A 168 0.74 -7.99 -5.06
CA MET A 168 1.96 -7.83 -4.26
C MET A 168 2.22 -6.36 -3.91
N GLU A 169 2.04 -5.46 -4.88
CA GLU A 169 2.23 -4.03 -4.70
C GLU A 169 1.26 -3.46 -3.66
N ASN A 170 -0.03 -3.80 -3.79
CA ASN A 170 -1.10 -3.35 -2.90
C ASN A 170 -0.91 -3.82 -1.45
N HIS A 171 -0.36 -5.03 -1.24
CA HIS A 171 -0.07 -5.56 0.10
C HIS A 171 1.35 -5.22 0.58
N GLY A 172 2.11 -4.40 -0.15
CA GLY A 172 3.46 -3.98 0.23
C GLY A 172 4.49 -5.11 0.27
N VAL A 173 4.30 -6.15 -0.53
CA VAL A 173 5.19 -7.32 -0.63
C VAL A 173 6.29 -7.05 -1.65
N MET A 174 7.52 -6.90 -1.17
CA MET A 174 8.69 -6.68 -2.03
C MET A 174 9.06 -7.97 -2.77
N PRO A 175 9.21 -7.95 -4.11
CA PRO A 175 9.59 -9.13 -4.87
C PRO A 175 11.09 -9.46 -4.70
N ASN A 176 11.44 -10.75 -4.77
CA ASN A 176 12.80 -11.25 -4.59
C ASN A 176 13.48 -11.59 -5.92
N LYS A 177 14.76 -12.01 -5.83
CA LYS A 177 15.53 -12.55 -6.97
C LYS A 177 14.87 -13.77 -7.62
N GLU A 178 14.16 -14.59 -6.83
CA GLU A 178 13.38 -15.72 -7.35
C GLU A 178 12.22 -15.25 -8.23
N THR A 179 11.49 -14.22 -7.80
CA THR A 179 10.43 -13.60 -8.58
C THR A 179 10.96 -13.08 -9.91
N GLU A 180 12.13 -12.40 -9.89
CA GLU A 180 12.82 -11.95 -11.10
C GLU A 180 13.15 -13.11 -12.03
N PHE A 181 13.74 -14.18 -11.49
CA PHE A 181 14.10 -15.37 -12.25
C PHE A 181 12.88 -16.03 -12.90
N LEU A 182 11.78 -16.21 -12.15
CA LEU A 182 10.53 -16.76 -12.68
C LEU A 182 9.98 -15.91 -13.82
N LEU A 183 9.87 -14.59 -13.65
CA LEU A 183 9.37 -13.70 -14.69
C LEU A 183 10.26 -13.70 -15.95
N LEU A 184 11.58 -13.79 -15.77
CA LEU A 184 12.54 -13.92 -16.87
C LEU A 184 12.36 -15.23 -17.65
N GLN A 185 12.10 -16.35 -16.96
CA GLN A 185 11.86 -17.65 -17.59
C GLN A 185 10.49 -17.71 -18.27
N ILE A 186 9.45 -17.15 -17.66
CA ILE A 186 8.07 -17.24 -18.14
C ILE A 186 7.84 -16.29 -19.32
N PHE A 187 8.06 -14.99 -19.12
CA PHE A 187 7.70 -13.94 -20.08
C PHE A 187 8.91 -13.32 -20.80
N GLY A 188 10.10 -13.37 -20.17
CA GLY A 188 11.32 -12.79 -20.73
C GLY A 188 11.57 -11.33 -20.34
N ARG A 189 12.78 -10.84 -20.68
CA ARG A 189 13.33 -9.54 -20.23
C ARG A 189 12.53 -8.31 -20.64
N LYS A 190 11.89 -8.33 -21.81
CA LYS A 190 11.19 -7.17 -22.40
C LYS A 190 9.66 -7.29 -22.30
N SER A 191 9.16 -8.07 -21.34
CA SER A 191 7.73 -8.28 -21.13
C SER A 191 7.13 -7.22 -20.20
N TYR A 192 5.81 -7.04 -20.25
CA TYR A 192 5.11 -6.11 -19.37
C TYR A 192 5.18 -6.51 -17.88
N PRO A 193 5.04 -7.80 -17.49
CA PRO A 193 5.27 -8.22 -16.12
C PRO A 193 6.69 -7.88 -15.62
N MET A 194 7.72 -8.07 -16.47
CA MET A 194 9.09 -7.69 -16.13
C MET A 194 9.23 -6.18 -15.92
N LEU A 195 8.60 -5.38 -16.79
CA LEU A 195 8.61 -3.92 -16.65
C LEU A 195 7.94 -3.47 -15.35
N LYS A 196 6.80 -4.07 -14.97
CA LYS A 196 6.14 -3.80 -13.70
C LYS A 196 7.02 -4.19 -12.51
N PHE A 197 7.65 -5.37 -12.55
CA PHE A 197 8.60 -5.79 -11.52
C PHE A 197 9.75 -4.79 -11.33
N VAL A 198 10.38 -4.33 -12.42
CA VAL A 198 11.48 -3.35 -12.35
C VAL A 198 11.01 -2.03 -11.76
N ARG A 199 9.83 -1.53 -12.16
CA ARG A 199 9.23 -0.31 -11.62
C ARG A 199 8.93 -0.46 -10.13
N MET A 200 8.24 -1.52 -9.74
CA MET A 200 7.89 -1.79 -8.35
C MET A 200 9.16 -1.91 -7.49
N ARG A 201 10.17 -2.67 -7.93
CA ARG A 201 11.46 -2.79 -7.22
C ARG A 201 12.15 -1.44 -7.04
N LEU A 202 12.18 -0.62 -8.09
CA LEU A 202 12.76 0.71 -8.03
C LEU A 202 12.01 1.60 -7.03
N TRP A 203 10.69 1.72 -7.17
CA TRP A 203 9.88 2.62 -6.35
C TRP A 203 9.79 2.17 -4.90
N PHE A 204 9.64 0.87 -4.63
CA PHE A 204 9.66 0.35 -3.25
C PHE A 204 10.98 0.65 -2.55
N SER A 205 12.12 0.51 -3.23
CA SER A 205 13.42 0.84 -2.63
C SER A 205 13.56 2.33 -2.28
N ARG A 206 12.90 3.21 -3.05
CA ARG A 206 12.92 4.66 -2.82
C ARG A 206 11.94 5.09 -1.75
N PHE A 207 10.75 4.48 -1.69
CA PHE A 207 9.69 4.87 -0.76
C PHE A 207 9.75 4.16 0.60
N LYS A 208 10.48 3.05 0.73
CA LYS A 208 10.54 2.27 1.98
C LYS A 208 10.89 3.11 3.21
N ASN A 209 11.75 4.13 3.04
CA ASN A 209 12.26 4.95 4.14
C ASN A 209 11.86 6.43 4.00
N VAL A 210 10.83 6.75 3.22
CA VAL A 210 10.40 8.16 3.03
C VAL A 210 9.71 8.70 4.27
N ASN A 211 8.98 7.84 4.98
CA ASN A 211 8.36 8.23 6.23
C ASN A 211 9.40 8.17 7.37
N PRO A 212 9.72 9.29 8.04
CA PRO A 212 10.64 9.31 9.18
C PRO A 212 10.11 8.51 10.39
N PHE A 213 8.78 8.39 10.51
CA PHE A 213 8.12 7.69 11.60
C PHE A 213 7.34 6.49 11.04
N PRO A 214 7.98 5.34 10.79
CA PRO A 214 7.28 4.17 10.28
C PRO A 214 6.37 3.58 11.37
N VAL A 215 5.12 3.29 11.01
CA VAL A 215 4.19 2.58 11.89
C VAL A 215 4.53 1.08 11.86
N PRO A 216 4.77 0.44 13.01
CA PRO A 216 4.94 -1.01 13.10
C PRO A 216 3.71 -1.74 12.54
N ARG A 217 3.92 -2.91 11.92
CA ARG A 217 2.81 -3.73 11.41
C ARG A 217 1.91 -4.23 12.54
N ASP A 218 2.54 -4.75 13.59
CA ASP A 218 1.86 -5.16 14.81
C ASP A 218 1.95 -4.02 15.81
N LEU A 219 0.79 -3.46 16.14
CA LEU A 219 0.69 -2.32 17.04
C LEU A 219 0.82 -2.79 18.49
N PRO A 220 1.55 -2.07 19.37
CA PRO A 220 1.55 -2.37 20.79
C PRO A 220 0.13 -2.27 21.36
N GLN A 221 -0.23 -3.22 22.23
CA GLN A 221 -1.54 -3.24 22.88
C GLN A 221 -1.60 -2.31 24.10
N ASP A 222 -0.45 -1.96 24.69
CA ASP A 222 -0.39 -1.05 25.82
C ASP A 222 -0.82 0.37 25.39
N PRO A 223 -1.86 0.97 26.02
CA PRO A 223 -2.29 2.33 25.69
C PRO A 223 -1.18 3.37 25.86
N VAL A 224 -0.25 3.16 26.79
CA VAL A 224 0.85 4.10 27.04
C VAL A 224 1.84 4.13 25.87
N ASP A 225 2.20 2.96 25.36
CA ASP A 225 3.10 2.84 24.22
C ASP A 225 2.43 3.31 22.91
N LEU A 226 1.13 3.08 22.77
CA LEU A 226 0.34 3.61 21.66
C LEU A 226 0.31 5.15 21.68
N ALA A 227 0.06 5.75 22.85
CA ALA A 227 0.09 7.20 23.01
C ALA A 227 1.48 7.77 22.73
N ARG A 228 2.55 7.11 23.21
CA ARG A 228 3.94 7.50 22.91
C ARG A 228 4.23 7.46 21.40
N LEU A 229 3.74 6.45 20.69
CA LEU A 229 3.88 6.35 19.24
C LEU A 229 3.13 7.49 18.54
N GLY A 230 1.88 7.75 18.93
CA GLY A 230 1.07 8.85 18.39
C GLY A 230 1.73 10.22 18.59
N LEU A 231 2.25 10.50 19.79
CA LEU A 231 2.96 11.75 20.07
C LEU A 231 4.22 11.92 19.21
N ARG A 232 5.00 10.85 19.02
CA ARG A 232 6.16 10.88 18.11
C ARG A 232 5.78 11.18 16.66
N HIS A 233 4.58 10.79 16.23
CA HIS A 233 4.10 11.05 14.88
C HIS A 233 3.59 12.49 14.68
N MET A 234 3.07 13.12 15.73
CA MET A 234 2.63 14.51 15.69
C MET A 234 3.79 15.51 15.75
N GLU A 235 4.92 15.06 16.28
CA GLU A 235 6.09 15.90 16.51
C GLU A 235 6.86 16.20 15.20
N PRO A 236 7.10 17.47 14.86
CA PRO A 236 7.87 17.83 13.67
C PRO A 236 9.36 17.50 13.80
N ASP A 237 9.90 17.48 15.02
CA ASP A 237 11.33 17.30 15.28
C ASP A 237 11.72 15.84 15.52
N LEU A 238 12.64 15.32 14.71
CA LEU A 238 13.15 13.95 14.81
C LEU A 238 13.94 13.66 16.10
N SER A 239 14.47 14.71 16.75
CA SER A 239 15.26 14.63 17.97
C SER A 239 14.41 14.70 19.25
N ALA A 240 13.12 14.98 19.13
CA ALA A 240 12.24 15.17 20.27
C ALA A 240 12.08 13.88 21.10
N ARG A 241 12.06 14.05 22.43
CA ARG A 241 11.99 12.95 23.40
C ARG A 241 10.68 13.01 24.18
N VAL A 242 9.85 11.98 24.02
CA VAL A 242 8.64 11.79 24.84
C VAL A 242 9.02 11.23 26.21
N THR A 243 8.78 12.01 27.26
CA THR A 243 8.95 11.59 28.66
C THR A 243 7.60 11.16 29.23
N ILE A 244 7.60 10.10 30.04
CA ILE A 244 6.38 9.57 30.66
C ILE A 244 6.48 9.82 32.16
N TYR A 245 5.46 10.46 32.73
CA TYR A 245 5.32 10.64 34.16
C TYR A 245 4.19 9.75 34.65
N GLN A 246 4.52 8.79 35.52
CA GLN A 246 3.53 7.96 36.20
C GLN A 246 3.34 8.51 37.61
N VAL A 247 2.11 8.90 37.93
CA VAL A 247 1.74 9.30 39.29
C VAL A 247 1.05 8.10 39.93
N SER A 248 1.63 7.57 41.01
CA SER A 248 0.93 6.60 41.85
C SER A 248 -0.29 7.29 42.42
N ALA A 249 -1.49 6.82 42.08
CA ALA A 249 -2.70 7.30 42.73
C ALA A 249 -2.53 7.09 44.24
N PRO A 250 -2.71 8.13 45.08
CA PRO A 250 -2.79 7.91 46.51
C PRO A 250 -3.97 6.97 46.75
N VAL A 251 -3.72 5.91 47.51
CA VAL A 251 -4.77 5.03 48.03
C VAL A 251 -5.64 5.88 48.94
N TYR A 252 -6.65 6.54 48.39
CA TYR A 252 -7.78 6.97 49.20
C TYR A 252 -8.46 5.66 49.61
N THR A 253 -8.06 5.14 50.77
CA THR A 253 -8.92 4.24 51.52
C THR A 253 -10.22 5.02 51.74
N LEU A 254 -11.19 4.81 50.85
CA LEU A 254 -12.58 4.99 51.18
C LEU A 254 -12.88 3.94 52.24
N SER A 255 -12.51 4.27 53.47
CA SER A 255 -13.14 3.73 54.66
C SER A 255 -14.60 4.18 54.56
N CYS A 256 -15.39 3.40 53.83
CA CYS A 256 -16.83 3.43 53.89
C CYS A 256 -17.25 2.98 55.30
N HIS A 257 -17.00 3.81 56.32
CA HIS A 257 -17.79 3.80 57.52
C HIS A 257 -19.18 4.29 57.10
N ARG A 258 -20.02 3.30 56.84
CA ARG A 258 -21.47 3.40 56.74
C ARG A 258 -22.00 3.95 58.07
N GLY A 259 -21.99 5.27 58.21
CA GLY A 259 -22.74 6.02 59.22
C GLY A 259 -23.62 6.99 58.47
N LEU A 260 -24.85 6.56 58.18
CA LEU A 260 -25.92 7.46 57.76
C LEU A 260 -26.22 8.36 58.96
N ASP A 261 -25.81 9.62 58.91
CA ASP A 261 -26.48 10.69 59.65
C ASP A 261 -27.11 11.63 58.62
N PRO A 262 -28.45 11.82 58.64
CA PRO A 262 -29.12 12.71 57.70
C PRO A 262 -28.84 14.17 58.08
N ALA A 263 -28.41 14.96 57.10
CA ALA A 263 -28.24 16.40 57.25
C ALA A 263 -29.58 17.07 57.67
N PRO A 264 -29.58 17.99 58.64
CA PRO A 264 -30.79 18.70 59.04
C PRO A 264 -31.26 19.65 57.94
N ALA A 265 -32.58 19.67 57.72
CA ALA A 265 -33.27 20.44 56.69
C ALA A 265 -33.02 21.96 56.79
N PRO A 266 -32.95 22.69 55.66
CA PRO A 266 -32.86 24.15 55.68
C PRO A 266 -34.20 24.79 56.11
N PRO A 267 -34.18 25.91 56.86
CA PRO A 267 -35.38 26.60 57.33
C PRO A 267 -36.17 27.27 56.20
N PRO A 268 -37.49 27.49 56.39
CA PRO A 268 -38.38 27.96 55.34
C PRO A 268 -38.12 29.42 54.94
N PHE A 269 -38.14 29.66 53.63
CA PHE A 269 -38.09 30.99 53.01
C PHE A 269 -39.37 31.77 53.33
N SER A 270 -39.20 32.88 54.05
CA SER A 270 -40.22 33.92 54.17
C SER A 270 -40.29 34.71 52.86
N HIS A 271 -41.47 34.70 52.24
CA HIS A 271 -41.82 35.62 51.17
C HIS A 271 -41.74 37.06 51.69
N ASP A 272 -40.92 37.90 51.06
CA ASP A 272 -41.38 39.27 50.86
C ASP A 272 -40.93 39.86 49.53
N SER A 273 -41.86 40.64 49.01
CA SER A 273 -42.04 41.08 47.63
C SER A 273 -41.08 42.22 47.26
N GLY A 274 -40.43 42.15 46.09
CA GLY A 274 -39.61 43.27 45.63
C GLY A 274 -39.02 43.12 44.23
N LEU A 275 -39.81 43.48 43.21
CA LEU A 275 -39.42 44.10 41.93
C LEU A 275 -38.30 43.46 41.08
N ILE A 276 -38.73 42.86 39.97
CA ILE A 276 -37.96 42.45 38.79
C ILE A 276 -37.45 43.69 38.02
N PRO A 277 -36.21 43.66 37.49
CA PRO A 277 -36.07 43.79 36.04
C PRO A 277 -35.06 42.80 35.41
N SER A 278 -35.59 42.06 34.44
CA SER A 278 -35.09 41.57 33.15
C SER A 278 -33.60 41.60 32.77
N LEU A 279 -33.15 40.41 32.33
CA LEU A 279 -32.20 40.07 31.26
C LEU A 279 -31.65 41.23 30.41
N ASP A 280 -30.32 41.38 30.36
CA ASP A 280 -29.55 41.07 29.16
C ASP A 280 -28.04 41.29 29.34
N SER A 281 -27.27 40.55 28.55
CA SER A 281 -25.87 40.80 28.18
C SER A 281 -24.79 40.31 29.15
N TYR A 282 -24.10 39.22 28.80
CA TYR A 282 -22.63 39.20 28.82
C TYR A 282 -22.07 38.15 27.84
N ARG A 283 -21.59 38.65 26.69
CA ARG A 283 -20.65 37.98 25.78
C ARG A 283 -19.28 37.88 26.44
N PRO A 284 -18.50 36.80 26.29
CA PRO A 284 -17.08 36.83 26.58
C PRO A 284 -16.30 37.31 25.35
N HIS A 285 -15.60 38.43 25.49
CA HIS A 285 -14.60 38.90 24.53
C HIS A 285 -13.32 38.07 24.65
N SER A 286 -12.90 37.53 23.52
CA SER A 286 -11.55 37.01 23.26
C SER A 286 -10.56 38.16 23.11
N SER A 287 -9.49 38.15 23.90
CA SER A 287 -8.29 38.96 23.67
C SER A 287 -7.07 38.05 23.74
N LEU A 288 -6.52 37.74 22.57
CA LEU A 288 -5.18 37.21 22.37
C LEU A 288 -4.18 38.36 22.56
N GLN A 289 -3.18 38.18 23.41
CA GLN A 289 -2.04 39.07 23.52
C GLN A 289 -0.79 38.29 23.12
N LEU A 290 -0.25 38.67 21.96
CA LEU A 290 1.07 38.31 21.44
C LEU A 290 2.09 39.22 22.12
N ASP A 291 3.06 38.65 22.81
CA ASP A 291 4.30 39.34 23.18
C ASP A 291 5.46 38.80 22.34
N LEU A 292 6.31 39.75 21.94
CA LEU A 292 7.45 39.68 21.03
C LEU A 292 8.56 38.70 21.44
#